data_AF-A0A544VQB8-F1
#
_entry.id   AF-A0A544VQB8-F1
#
_cell.length_a   1.000
_cell.length_b   1.000
_cell.length_c   1.000
_cell.angle_alpha   90.00
_cell.angle_beta   90.00
_cell.angle_gamma   90.00
#
_symmetry.space_group_name_H-M   'P 1'
#
loop_
_entity.id
_entity.type
_entity.pdbx_description
1 polymer ?
#
loop_
_entity_poly.entity_id
_entity_poly.type
_entity_poly.pdbx_seq_one_letter_code
_entity_poly.pdbx_strand_id
1 'polypeptide(L)'
;MSSHETTGRPLRSDAVRNRQRILEAARELFAERGLKPNLNDVAHHAGVGVGTVYRRFATKDDLILAIFEDGLEQLIALAGEALLIDDPWDGFVWFLNQMC
;
A
#
# COMPACT_ATOMS: atom_id res chain seq x y z
N MET A 1 -18.88 3.47 -42.19
CA MET A 1 -17.96 4.29 -41.36
C MET A 1 -18.12 3.81 -39.94
N SER A 2 -17.26 2.86 -39.53
CA SER A 2 -17.33 2.18 -38.25
C SER A 2 -16.14 2.65 -37.42
N SER A 3 -16.41 3.26 -36.28
CA SER A 3 -15.40 3.65 -35.30
C SER A 3 -15.84 3.11 -33.96
N HIS A 4 -15.48 1.86 -33.67
CA HIS A 4 -15.43 1.37 -32.29
C HIS A 4 -14.03 1.64 -31.75
N GLU A 5 -13.96 2.64 -30.89
CA GLU A 5 -12.79 3.03 -30.12
C GLU A 5 -12.70 2.12 -28.89
N THR A 6 -11.85 1.08 -28.95
CA THR A 6 -11.61 0.20 -27.81
C THR A 6 -10.65 0.90 -26.83
N THR A 7 -11.21 1.37 -25.73
CA THR A 7 -10.56 2.05 -24.60
C THR A 7 -9.51 1.15 -23.92
N GLY A 8 -8.24 1.29 -24.35
CA GLY A 8 -7.09 0.56 -23.80
C GLY A 8 -6.59 1.05 -22.43
N ARG A 9 -7.48 1.35 -21.45
CA ARG A 9 -7.06 1.61 -20.05
C ARG A 9 -8.13 1.35 -18.97
N PRO A 10 -8.35 0.08 -18.56
CA PRO A 10 -8.99 -0.20 -17.25
C PRO A 10 -8.14 -1.09 -16.31
N LEU A 11 -7.51 -2.15 -16.82
CA LEU A 11 -6.97 -3.25 -15.99
C LEU A 11 -5.78 -2.87 -15.08
N ARG A 12 -4.89 -1.97 -15.52
CA ARG A 12 -3.71 -1.57 -14.72
C ARG A 12 -4.09 -0.70 -13.52
N SER A 13 -5.10 0.17 -13.68
CA SER A 13 -5.56 1.04 -12.60
C SER A 13 -6.25 0.23 -11.50
N ASP A 14 -7.08 -0.74 -11.91
CA ASP A 14 -7.76 -1.65 -10.98
C ASP A 14 -6.78 -2.53 -10.21
N ALA A 15 -5.72 -3.01 -10.87
CA ALA A 15 -4.68 -3.80 -10.21
C ALA A 15 -3.90 -3.01 -9.14
N VAL A 16 -3.63 -1.71 -9.39
CA VAL A 16 -3.00 -0.81 -8.41
C VAL A 16 -3.95 -0.55 -7.24
N ARG A 17 -5.22 -0.22 -7.53
CA ARG A 17 -6.23 0.02 -6.50
C ARG A 17 -6.46 -1.20 -5.60
N ASN A 18 -6.53 -2.39 -6.19
CA ASN A 18 -6.66 -3.63 -5.42
C ASN A 18 -5.41 -3.92 -4.58
N ARG A 19 -4.20 -3.63 -5.09
CA ARG A 19 -2.98 -3.75 -4.28
C ARG A 19 -3.07 -2.87 -3.03
N GLN A 20 -3.48 -1.61 -3.19
CA GLN A 20 -3.58 -0.68 -2.07
C GLN A 20 -4.62 -1.12 -1.04
N ARG A 21 -5.79 -1.58 -1.50
CA ARG A 21 -6.83 -2.12 -0.61
C ARG A 21 -6.34 -3.33 0.19
N ILE A 22 -5.56 -4.22 -0.43
CA ILE A 22 -5.00 -5.39 0.26
C ILE A 22 -3.98 -4.96 1.32
N LEU A 23 -3.10 -4.01 1.00
CA LEU A 23 -2.13 -3.50 1.98
C LEU A 23 -2.82 -2.85 3.18
N GLU A 24 -3.80 -1.99 2.93
CA GLU A 24 -4.51 -1.27 3.99
C GLU A 24 -5.24 -2.25 4.91
N ALA A 25 -5.99 -3.17 4.31
CA ALA A 25 -6.68 -4.21 5.05
C ALA A 25 -5.72 -5.06 5.89
N ALA A 26 -4.55 -5.39 5.34
CA ALA A 26 -3.55 -6.16 6.07
C ALA A 26 -2.95 -5.37 7.24
N ARG A 27 -2.68 -4.07 7.07
CA ARG A 27 -2.21 -3.17 8.14
C ARG A 27 -3.19 -3.10 9.29
N GLU A 28 -4.45 -2.82 9.00
CA GLU A 28 -5.53 -2.76 10.00
C GLU A 28 -5.62 -4.08 10.77
N LEU A 29 -5.70 -5.20 10.05
CA LEU A 29 -5.90 -6.52 10.65
C LEU A 29 -4.69 -6.96 11.50
N PHE A 30 -3.47 -6.63 11.05
CA PHE A 30 -2.25 -6.93 11.80
C PHE A 30 -2.06 -6.00 13.00
N ALA A 31 -2.48 -4.73 12.92
CA ALA A 31 -2.46 -3.80 14.04
C ALA A 31 -3.40 -4.27 15.17
N GLU A 32 -4.60 -4.76 14.82
CA GLU A 32 -5.59 -5.23 15.81
C GLU A 32 -5.24 -6.60 16.41
N ARG A 33 -4.77 -7.54 15.58
CA ARG A 33 -4.72 -8.97 15.93
C ARG A 33 -3.29 -9.54 15.96
N GLY A 34 -2.29 -8.69 15.76
CA GLY A 34 -0.92 -9.08 15.51
C GLY A 34 -0.79 -9.89 14.22
N LEU A 35 0.33 -10.60 14.06
CA LEU A 35 0.58 -11.46 12.90
C LEU A 35 -0.13 -12.82 13.01
N LYS A 36 -1.34 -12.91 13.56
CA LYS A 36 -2.15 -14.15 13.53
C LYS A 36 -2.92 -14.35 12.21
N PRO A 37 -3.56 -13.31 11.62
CA PRO A 37 -4.36 -13.47 10.41
C PRO A 37 -3.55 -13.95 9.20
N ASN A 38 -4.18 -14.69 8.29
CA ASN A 38 -3.58 -15.21 7.05
C ASN A 38 -4.10 -14.45 5.80
N LEU A 39 -3.62 -14.82 4.61
CA LEU A 39 -4.00 -14.16 3.34
C LEU A 39 -5.51 -14.23 3.03
N ASN A 40 -6.23 -15.27 3.47
CA ASN A 40 -7.68 -15.34 3.32
C ASN A 40 -8.40 -14.36 4.23
N ASP A 41 -7.93 -14.21 5.47
CA ASP A 41 -8.48 -13.23 6.41
C ASP A 41 -8.32 -11.81 5.85
N VAL A 42 -7.14 -11.52 5.29
CA VAL A 42 -6.86 -10.25 4.60
C VAL A 42 -7.76 -10.08 3.37
N ALA A 43 -7.95 -11.11 2.55
CA ALA A 43 -8.84 -11.04 1.39
C ALA A 43 -10.29 -10.70 1.79
N HIS A 44 -10.78 -11.34 2.85
CA HIS A 44 -12.10 -11.08 3.40
C HIS A 44 -12.22 -9.64 3.92
N HIS A 45 -11.26 -9.20 4.75
CA HIS A 45 -11.23 -7.85 5.30
C HIS A 45 -11.13 -6.76 4.22
N ALA A 46 -10.33 -7.01 3.17
CA ALA A 46 -10.19 -6.11 2.03
C ALA A 46 -11.42 -6.09 1.09
N GLY A 47 -12.35 -7.04 1.23
CA GLY A 47 -13.48 -7.21 0.31
C GLY A 47 -13.03 -7.54 -1.12
N VAL A 48 -12.01 -8.39 -1.27
CA VAL A 48 -11.49 -8.86 -2.56
C VAL A 48 -11.47 -10.39 -2.62
N GLY A 49 -11.51 -10.95 -3.83
CA GLY A 49 -11.43 -12.40 -3.98
C GLY A 49 -10.06 -12.96 -3.56
N VAL A 50 -10.04 -14.10 -2.88
CA VAL A 50 -8.83 -14.80 -2.40
C VAL A 50 -7.78 -14.97 -3.50
N GLY A 51 -8.18 -15.40 -4.70
CA GLY A 51 -7.27 -15.55 -5.84
C GLY A 51 -6.61 -14.23 -6.29
N THR A 52 -7.21 -13.08 -5.98
CA THR A 52 -6.60 -11.76 -6.23
C THR A 52 -5.44 -11.50 -5.28
N VAL A 53 -5.58 -11.89 -4.00
CA VAL A 53 -4.51 -11.76 -3.00
C VAL A 53 -3.37 -12.72 -3.33
N TYR A 54 -3.65 -14.01 -3.53
CA TYR A 54 -2.61 -15.01 -3.80
C TYR A 54 -1.83 -14.78 -5.10
N ARG A 55 -2.46 -14.18 -6.12
CA ARG A 55 -1.77 -13.78 -7.35
C ARG A 55 -0.80 -12.62 -7.13
N ARG A 56 -1.01 -11.82 -6.08
CA ARG A 56 -0.18 -10.65 -5.75
C ARG A 56 0.88 -10.96 -4.69
N PHE A 57 0.53 -11.80 -3.73
CA PHE A 57 1.35 -12.20 -2.60
C PHE A 57 1.24 -13.72 -2.47
N ALA A 58 2.31 -14.44 -2.79
CA ALA A 58 2.27 -15.90 -2.74
C ALA A 58 2.27 -16.38 -1.29
N THR A 59 2.94 -15.63 -0.41
CA THR A 59 3.05 -15.91 1.01
C THR A 59 2.63 -14.72 1.87
N LYS A 60 2.37 -14.99 3.15
CA LYS A 60 2.14 -13.93 4.14
C LYS A 60 3.38 -13.06 4.34
N ASP A 61 4.57 -13.64 4.23
CA ASP A 61 5.82 -12.89 4.35
C ASP A 61 6.00 -11.92 3.19
N ASP A 62 5.59 -12.30 1.96
CA ASP A 62 5.57 -11.38 0.81
C ASP A 62 4.66 -10.17 1.07
N LEU A 63 3.48 -10.41 1.68
CA LEU A 63 2.56 -9.35 2.05
C LEU A 63 3.15 -8.44 3.14
N ILE A 64 3.78 -9.03 4.16
CA ILE A 64 4.44 -8.26 5.23
C ILE A 64 5.56 -7.41 4.65
N LEU A 65 6.43 -7.98 3.81
CA LEU A 65 7.50 -7.24 3.14
C LEU A 65 6.94 -6.09 2.30
N ALA A 66 5.87 -6.33 1.55
CA ALA A 66 5.22 -5.29 0.76
C ALA A 66 4.59 -4.16 1.59
N ILE A 67 4.16 -4.44 2.82
CA ILE A 67 3.70 -3.41 3.78
C ILE A 67 4.87 -2.56 4.25
N PHE A 68 6.02 -3.20 4.54
CA PHE A 68 7.25 -2.52 4.94
C PHE A 68 7.81 -1.66 3.81
N GLU A 69 7.87 -2.17 2.58
CA GLU A 69 8.31 -1.42 1.40
C GLU A 69 7.47 -0.15 1.20
N ASP A 70 6.14 -0.27 1.24
CA ASP A 70 5.24 0.88 1.09
C ASP A 70 5.40 1.89 2.24
N GLY A 71 5.69 1.43 3.47
CA GLY A 71 6.02 2.31 4.59
C GLY A 71 7.35 3.05 4.41
N LEU A 72 8.37 2.37 3.89
CA LEU A 72 9.67 3.01 3.58
C LEU A 72 9.54 4.02 2.44
N GLU A 73 8.75 3.73 1.41
CA GLU A 73 8.47 4.68 0.32
C GLU A 73 7.79 5.95 0.85
N GLN A 74 6.82 5.81 1.76
CA GLN A 74 6.19 6.96 2.44
C GLN A 74 7.20 7.75 3.28
N LEU A 75 8.08 7.07 4.01
CA LEU A 75 9.12 7.72 4.81
C LEU A 75 10.11 8.51 3.93
N ILE A 76 10.51 7.94 2.80
CA ILE A 76 11.39 8.63 1.83
C ILE A 76 10.69 9.84 1.23
N ALA A 77 9.39 9.75 0.94
CA ALA A 77 8.61 10.88 0.44
C ALA A 77 8.55 12.02 1.47
N LEU A 78 8.24 11.71 2.73
CA LEU A 78 8.26 12.67 3.83
C LEU A 78 9.65 13.30 4.00
N ALA A 79 10.73 12.51 3.93
CA ALA A 79 12.09 13.05 3.98
C ALA A 79 12.35 14.03 2.82
N GLY A 80 11.84 13.72 1.62
CA GLY A 80 11.90 14.61 0.46
C GLY A 80 11.19 15.95 0.68
N GLU A 81 10.01 15.93 1.32
CA GLU A 81 9.26 17.15 1.68
C GLU A 81 10.00 17.96 2.75
N ALA A 82 10.57 17.29 3.76
CA ALA A 82 11.33 17.93 4.82
C ALA A 82 12.56 18.70 4.31
N LEU A 83 13.19 18.20 3.24
CA LEU A 83 14.34 18.86 2.60
C LEU A 83 13.98 20.17 1.90
N LEU A 84 12.69 20.47 1.71
CA LEU A 84 12.22 21.72 1.12
C LEU A 84 11.99 22.83 2.16
N ILE A 85 12.16 22.53 3.44
CA ILE A 85 12.01 23.50 4.52
C ILE A 85 13.34 24.25 4.70
N ASP A 86 13.28 25.59 4.70
CA ASP A 86 14.45 26.48 4.66
C ASP A 86 15.39 26.29 5.86
N ASP A 87 14.84 26.13 7.06
CA ASP A 87 15.62 25.83 8.26
C ASP A 87 15.76 24.30 8.43
N PRO A 88 17.00 23.75 8.43
CA PRO A 88 17.21 22.31 8.52
C PRO A 88 16.70 21.67 9.81
N TRP A 89 16.69 22.42 10.92
CA TRP A 89 16.19 21.92 12.19
C TRP A 89 14.66 21.83 12.17
N ASP A 90 13.99 22.84 11.63
CA ASP A 90 12.54 22.81 11.41
C ASP A 90 12.14 21.68 10.46
N GLY A 91 12.91 21.45 9.39
CA GLY A 91 12.71 20.32 8.48
C GLY A 91 12.83 18.97 9.17
N PHE A 92 13.87 18.78 9.99
CA PHE A 92 14.07 17.54 10.75
C PHE A 92 12.97 17.30 11.79
N VAL A 93 12.58 18.33 12.55
CA VAL A 93 11.51 18.25 13.53
C VAL A 93 10.17 17.95 12.85
N TRP A 94 9.87 18.62 11.73
CA TRP A 94 8.68 18.34 10.94
C TRP A 94 8.64 16.88 10.48
N PHE A 95 9.74 16.37 9.92
CA PHE A 95 9.86 14.98 9.49
C PHE A 95 9.57 13.99 10.62
N LEU A 96 10.19 14.16 11.79
CA LEU A 96 9.98 13.28 12.95
C LEU A 96 8.53 13.31 13.46
N ASN A 97 7.88 14.47 13.42
CA ASN A 97 6.49 14.60 13.84
C ASN A 97 5.51 13.92 12.86
N GLN A 98 5.85 13.80 11.58
CA GLN A 98 5.04 13.06 10.60
C GLN A 98 5.22 11.54 10.70
N MET A 99 6.29 11.06 11.34
CA MET A 99 6.55 9.63 11.52
C MET A 99 5.75 9.00 12.67
N CYS A 100 5.20 9.81 13.58
CA CYS A 100 4.50 9.38 14.79
C CYS A 100 2.98 9.38 14.57
#